data_AF-A0A376MN34-F1
#
_entry.id   AF-A0A376MN34-F1
#
_cell.length_a   1.000
_cell.length_b   1.000
_cell.length_c   1.000
_cell.angle_alpha   90.00
_cell.angle_beta   90.00
_cell.angle_gamma   90.00
#
_symmetry.space_group_name_H-M   'P 1'
#
loop_
_entity.id
_entity.type
_entity.pdbx_description
1 polymer ?
#
loop_
_entity_poly.entity_id
_entity_poly.type
_entity_poly.pdbx_seq_one_letter_code
_entity_poly.pdbx_strand_id
1 'polypeptide(L)'
;MIPAIKRLYPLKEDQVAALRRHLVFFNTTPAVCGPVIGVTAAMEEARANGAEIDDGTINGIKVGLMGPLAGVGDPLVWGTLRPITAALGASLHFRATFSARCCFSLFSTRCVWR
;
A
#
# COMPACT_ATOMS: atom_id res chain seq x y z
N MET A 1 -4.34 -7.00 5.94
CA MET A 1 -4.41 -7.17 7.40
C MET A 1 -5.10 -8.47 7.86
N ILE A 2 -6.24 -8.88 7.29
CA ILE A 2 -6.96 -10.11 7.68
C ILE A 2 -6.06 -11.37 7.86
N PRO A 3 -5.14 -11.73 6.94
CA PRO A 3 -4.30 -12.92 7.14
C PRO A 3 -3.24 -12.75 8.24
N ALA A 4 -2.77 -11.53 8.50
CA ALA A 4 -1.81 -11.26 9.58
C ALA A 4 -2.49 -11.37 10.96
N ILE A 5 -3.67 -10.75 11.11
CA ILE A 5 -4.46 -10.79 12.36
C ILE A 5 -4.85 -12.23 12.72
N LYS A 6 -5.22 -13.06 11.74
CA LYS A 6 -5.54 -14.48 11.96
C LYS A 6 -4.34 -15.32 12.42
N ARG A 7 -3.11 -14.92 12.09
CA ARG A 7 -1.88 -15.60 12.54
C ARG A 7 -1.42 -15.11 13.91
N LEU A 8 -1.62 -13.83 14.21
CA LEU A 8 -1.17 -13.19 15.44
C LEU A 8 -2.10 -13.43 16.63
N TYR A 9 -3.41 -13.51 16.39
CA TYR A 9 -4.41 -13.68 17.44
C TYR A 9 -5.15 -15.01 17.28
N PRO A 10 -4.94 -16.00 18.18
CA PRO A 10 -5.62 -17.29 18.11
C PRO A 10 -7.09 -17.21 18.60
N LEU A 11 -7.42 -16.28 19.50
CA LEU A 11 -8.77 -16.10 20.04
C LEU A 11 -9.62 -15.22 19.12
N LYS A 12 -10.88 -15.63 18.92
CA LYS A 12 -11.83 -14.88 18.08
C LYS A 12 -12.16 -13.49 18.63
N GLU A 13 -12.19 -13.35 19.95
CA GLU A 13 -12.50 -12.09 20.62
C GLU A 13 -11.41 -11.03 20.33
N ASP A 14 -10.14 -11.44 20.43
CA ASP A 14 -9.00 -10.58 20.11
C ASP A 14 -8.93 -10.23 18.62
N GLN A 15 -9.30 -11.17 17.74
CA GLN A 15 -9.42 -10.89 16.29
C GLN A 15 -10.48 -9.83 16.01
N VAL A 16 -11.64 -9.90 16.68
CA VAL A 16 -12.72 -8.91 16.51
C VAL A 16 -12.27 -7.55 17.03
N ALA A 17 -11.57 -7.50 18.17
CA ALA A 17 -11.00 -6.26 18.70
C ALA A 17 -9.98 -5.65 17.72
N ALA A 18 -9.05 -6.45 17.18
CA ALA A 18 -8.07 -6.01 16.19
C ALA A 18 -8.72 -5.49 14.90
N LEU A 19 -9.75 -6.17 14.41
CA LEU A 19 -10.48 -5.74 13.21
C LEU A 19 -11.21 -4.41 13.42
N ARG A 20 -11.81 -4.20 14.60
CA ARG A 20 -12.48 -2.93 14.95
C ARG A 20 -11.52 -1.75 14.94
N ARG A 21 -10.27 -1.93 15.36
CA ARG A 21 -9.24 -0.88 15.32
C ARG A 21 -8.89 -0.45 13.90
N HIS A 22 -8.84 -1.39 12.96
CA HIS A 22 -8.50 -1.07 11.58
C HIS A 22 -9.65 -0.45 10.76
N LEU A 23 -10.86 -0.30 11.33
CA LEU A 23 -12.01 0.37 10.69
C LEU A 23 -11.85 1.90 10.58
N VAL A 24 -10.82 2.48 11.20
CA VAL A 24 -10.52 3.91 11.01
C VAL A 24 -10.24 4.21 9.54
N PHE A 25 -10.82 5.31 9.06
CA PHE A 25 -10.76 5.75 7.67
C PHE A 25 -9.33 5.73 7.14
N PHE A 26 -9.14 5.09 5.98
CA PHE A 26 -7.84 4.96 5.33
C PHE A 26 -7.96 5.29 3.85
N ASN A 27 -7.26 6.34 3.43
CA ASN A 27 -7.32 6.92 2.11
C ASN A 27 -5.92 7.39 1.74
N THR A 28 -5.16 6.51 1.10
CA THR A 28 -3.85 6.81 0.50
C THR A 28 -3.83 6.24 -0.91
N THR A 29 -2.95 6.75 -1.76
CA THR A 29 -2.75 6.20 -3.10
C THR A 29 -2.35 4.72 -2.97
N PRO A 30 -3.02 3.79 -3.67
CA PRO A 30 -2.78 2.35 -3.50
C PRO A 30 -1.32 1.93 -3.75
N ALA A 31 -0.64 2.63 -4.66
CA ALA A 31 0.78 2.40 -4.97
C ALA A 31 1.74 2.74 -3.81
N VAL A 32 1.37 3.63 -2.89
CA VAL A 32 2.20 4.01 -1.71
C VAL A 32 1.64 3.47 -0.40
N CYS A 33 0.64 2.60 -0.46
CA CYS A 33 0.00 2.00 0.70
C CYS A 33 0.88 0.93 1.38
N GLY A 34 1.81 0.31 0.64
CA GLY A 34 2.67 -0.78 1.12
C GLY A 34 3.45 -0.46 2.41
N PRO A 35 4.20 0.65 2.49
CA PRO A 35 4.93 1.03 3.69
C PRO A 35 4.04 1.20 4.92
N VAL A 36 2.85 1.80 4.76
CA VAL A 36 1.92 2.01 5.89
C VAL A 36 1.41 0.68 6.41
N ILE A 37 1.00 -0.22 5.51
CA ILE A 37 0.57 -1.56 5.89
C ILE A 37 1.69 -2.32 6.61
N GLY A 38 2.93 -2.22 6.12
CA GLY A 38 4.11 -2.84 6.72
C GLY A 38 4.37 -2.36 8.15
N VAL A 39 4.35 -1.04 8.38
CA VAL A 39 4.51 -0.45 9.72
C VAL A 39 3.38 -0.88 10.64
N THR A 40 2.12 -0.84 10.18
CA THR A 40 0.99 -1.32 11.00
C THR A 40 1.06 -2.81 11.31
N ALA A 41 1.55 -3.64 10.39
CA ALA A 41 1.74 -5.07 10.64
C ALA A 41 2.81 -5.31 11.70
N ALA A 42 3.96 -4.62 11.61
CA ALA A 42 5.03 -4.74 12.60
C ALA A 42 4.59 -4.27 14.01
N MET A 43 3.75 -3.23 14.08
CA MET A 43 3.16 -2.74 15.33
C MET A 43 2.19 -3.76 15.94
N GLU A 44 1.35 -4.41 15.13
CA GLU A 44 0.46 -5.49 15.59
C GLU A 44 1.26 -6.73 16.03
N GLU A 45 2.38 -7.05 15.36
CA GLU A 45 3.31 -8.11 15.78
C GLU A 45 3.97 -7.82 17.13
N ALA A 46 4.49 -6.61 17.31
CA ALA A 46 5.10 -6.19 18.57
C ALA A 46 4.11 -6.26 19.74
N ARG A 47 2.85 -5.88 19.50
CA ARG A 47 1.78 -5.97 20.50
C ARG A 47 1.42 -7.40 20.85
N ALA A 48 1.28 -8.27 19.85
CA ALA A 48 1.01 -9.70 20.09
C ALA A 48 2.13 -10.37 20.89
N ASN A 49 3.37 -9.88 20.76
CA ASN A 49 4.53 -10.32 21.54
C ASN A 49 4.63 -9.70 22.95
N GLY A 50 3.64 -8.91 23.38
CA GLY A 50 3.57 -8.36 24.73
C GLY A 50 4.08 -6.93 24.90
N ALA A 51 4.35 -6.19 23.82
CA ALA A 51 4.62 -4.76 23.92
C ALA A 51 3.35 -3.99 24.29
N GLU A 52 3.43 -3.07 25.27
CA GLU A 52 2.35 -2.14 25.60
C GLU A 52 2.20 -1.08 24.50
N ILE A 53 1.49 -1.46 23.44
CA ILE A 53 1.13 -0.55 22.34
C ILE A 53 -0.35 -0.20 22.49
N ASP A 54 -0.60 1.08 22.73
CA ASP A 54 -1.96 1.63 22.81
C ASP A 54 -2.69 1.63 21.46
N ASP A 55 -4.00 1.41 21.51
CA ASP A 55 -4.89 1.40 20.35
C ASP A 55 -4.90 2.76 19.62
N GLY A 56 -4.79 3.85 20.39
CA GLY A 56 -4.69 5.21 19.87
C GLY A 56 -3.40 5.44 19.11
N THR A 57 -2.29 4.83 19.51
CA THR A 57 -0.99 4.98 18.84
C THR A 57 -0.99 4.34 17.45
N ILE A 58 -1.56 3.14 17.29
CA ILE A 58 -1.65 2.46 15.98
C ILE A 58 -2.50 3.29 15.01
N ASN A 59 -3.63 3.81 15.50
CA ASN A 59 -4.51 4.66 14.70
C ASN A 59 -3.88 6.03 14.40
N GLY A 60 -3.18 6.62 15.36
CA GLY A 60 -2.48 7.90 15.22
C GLY A 60 -1.37 7.83 14.17
N ILE A 61 -0.58 6.76 14.15
CA ILE A 61 0.44 6.54 13.12
C ILE A 61 -0.22 6.33 11.75
N LYS A 62 -1.30 5.56 11.68
CA LYS A 62 -2.03 5.32 10.43
C LYS A 62 -2.58 6.64 9.85
N VAL A 63 -3.25 7.45 10.65
CA VAL A 63 -3.82 8.75 10.23
C VAL A 63 -2.71 9.78 9.96
N GLY A 64 -1.67 9.80 10.79
CA GLY A 64 -0.52 10.69 10.63
C GLY A 64 0.28 10.41 9.36
N LEU A 65 0.40 9.13 8.96
CA LEU A 65 1.06 8.73 7.72
C LEU A 65 0.17 8.87 6.48
N MET A 66 -1.16 8.93 6.63
CA MET A 66 -2.08 9.11 5.51
C MET A 66 -1.86 10.45 4.79
N GLY A 67 -1.79 11.55 5.53
CA GLY A 67 -1.63 12.89 4.97
C GLY A 67 -0.41 13.06 4.06
N PRO A 68 0.83 12.82 4.55
CA PRO A 68 2.03 13.02 3.76
C PRO A 68 2.15 12.03 2.60
N LEU A 69 1.73 10.77 2.79
CA LEU A 69 1.82 9.78 1.71
C LEU A 69 0.75 9.96 0.64
N ALA A 70 -0.46 10.43 0.98
CA ALA A 70 -1.44 10.83 -0.03
C ALA A 70 -0.96 12.06 -0.82
N GLY A 71 -0.46 13.08 -0.11
CA GLY A 71 0.03 14.32 -0.74
C GLY A 71 1.25 14.13 -1.64
N VAL A 72 2.16 13.21 -1.31
CA VAL A 72 3.34 12.90 -2.13
C VAL A 72 3.04 11.81 -3.17
N GLY A 73 2.23 10.81 -2.82
CA GLY A 73 1.93 9.66 -3.67
C GLY A 73 1.09 10.02 -4.90
N ASP A 74 0.11 10.90 -4.74
CA ASP A 74 -0.77 11.31 -5.85
C ASP A 74 -0.01 12.00 -7.00
N PRO A 75 0.83 13.04 -6.77
CA PRO A 75 1.60 13.67 -7.85
C PRO A 75 2.71 12.77 -8.39
N LEU A 76 3.31 11.89 -7.59
CA LEU A 76 4.34 10.97 -8.07
C LEU A 76 3.77 9.89 -9.00
N VAL A 77 2.71 9.21 -8.58
CA VAL A 77 2.20 8.06 -9.34
C VAL A 77 1.39 8.52 -10.54
N TRP A 78 0.46 9.45 -10.33
CA TRP A 78 -0.44 9.92 -11.38
C TRP A 78 0.16 11.07 -12.18
N GLY A 79 0.94 11.95 -11.55
CA GLY A 79 1.49 13.14 -12.18
C GLY A 79 2.83 12.94 -12.91
N THR A 80 3.68 12.01 -12.48
CA THR A 80 5.02 11.83 -13.10
C THR A 80 5.24 10.41 -13.63
N LEU A 81 5.15 9.38 -12.79
CA LEU A 81 5.44 7.99 -13.19
C LEU A 81 4.56 7.53 -14.34
N ARG A 82 3.24 7.71 -14.24
CA ARG A 82 2.29 7.28 -15.29
C ARG A 82 2.48 8.01 -16.63
N PRO A 83 2.55 9.35 -16.70
CA PRO A 83 2.77 10.02 -17.98
C PRO A 83 4.17 9.81 -18.55
N ILE A 84 5.23 9.73 -17.73
CA ILE A 84 6.59 9.47 -18.22
C ILE A 84 6.69 8.05 -18.79
N THR A 85 6.19 7.05 -18.07
CA THR A 85 6.20 5.66 -18.56
C THR A 85 5.31 5.49 -19.79
N ALA A 86 4.16 6.17 -19.87
CA ALA A 86 3.32 6.20 -21.06
C ALA A 86 4.00 6.88 -22.26
N ALA A 87 4.71 7.99 -22.05
CA ALA A 87 5.44 8.70 -23.10
C ALA A 87 6.65 7.88 -23.61
N LEU A 88 7.41 7.27 -22.70
CA LEU A 88 8.48 6.33 -23.04
C LEU A 88 7.92 5.10 -23.77
N GLY A 89 6.81 4.56 -23.31
CA GLY A 89 6.12 3.45 -23.96
C GLY A 89 5.63 3.77 -25.37
N ALA A 90 5.02 4.92 -25.57
CA ALA A 90 4.56 5.38 -26.87
C ALA A 90 5.73 5.59 -27.84
N SER A 91 6.80 6.25 -27.38
CA SER A 91 8.01 6.48 -28.20
C SER A 91 8.74 5.18 -28.56
N LEU A 92 8.78 4.20 -27.65
CA LEU A 92 9.27 2.85 -27.93
C LEU A 92 8.33 2.08 -28.88
N HIS A 93 7.01 2.23 -28.75
CA HIS A 93 6.03 1.58 -29.62
C HIS A 93 6.15 2.02 -31.08
N PHE A 94 6.43 3.31 -31.32
CA PHE A 94 6.66 3.83 -32.67
C PHE A 94 7.99 3.35 -33.30
N ARG A 95 8.97 2.92 -32.49
CA ARG A 95 10.33 2.63 -32.96
C ARG A 95 10.72 1.13 -32.88
N ALA A 96 9.97 0.27 -32.18
CA ALA A 96 10.41 -1.09 -31.84
C ALA A 96 9.58 -2.25 -32.45
N THR A 97 10.28 -3.37 -32.68
CA THR A 97 9.76 -4.69 -33.09
C THR A 97 8.74 -5.24 -32.08
N PHE A 98 7.85 -6.11 -32.54
CA PHE A 98 6.74 -6.75 -31.80
C PHE A 98 7.07 -7.21 -30.37
N SER A 99 8.28 -7.71 -30.10
CA SER A 99 8.74 -8.14 -28.78
C SER A 99 8.77 -7.02 -27.72
N ALA A 100 9.12 -5.79 -28.11
CA ALA A 100 9.14 -4.64 -27.22
C ALA A 100 7.72 -4.17 -26.83
N ARG A 101 6.73 -4.39 -27.71
CA ARG A 101 5.31 -4.07 -27.43
C ARG A 101 4.72 -4.99 -26.36
N CYS A 102 5.06 -6.28 -26.38
CA CYS A 102 4.68 -7.21 -25.33
C CYS A 102 5.28 -6.83 -23.97
N CYS A 103 6.57 -6.48 -23.94
CA CYS A 103 7.26 -6.11 -22.71
C CYS A 103 6.67 -4.84 -22.06
N PHE A 104 6.30 -3.85 -22.87
CA PHE A 104 5.63 -2.64 -22.36
C PHE A 104 4.19 -2.90 -21.89
N SER A 105 3.43 -3.75 -22.60
CA SER A 105 2.07 -4.12 -22.15
C SER A 105 2.11 -4.80 -20.77
N LEU A 106 3.11 -5.65 -20.52
CA LEU A 106 3.33 -6.33 -19.24
C LEU A 106 3.75 -5.36 -18.13
N PHE A 107 4.60 -4.38 -18.42
CA PHE A 107 5.01 -3.37 -17.45
C PHE A 107 3.84 -2.42 -17.10
N SER A 108 3.09 -1.97 -18.10
CA SER A 108 1.94 -1.09 -17.90
C SER A 108 0.80 -1.76 -17.11
N THR A 109 0.54 -3.06 -17.33
CA THR A 109 -0.54 -3.77 -16.62
C THR A 109 -0.17 -4.18 -15.19
N ARG A 110 1.10 -4.49 -14.90
CA ARG A 110 1.52 -4.94 -13.56
C ARG A 110 1.98 -3.83 -12.61
N CYS A 111 2.57 -2.74 -13.12
CA CYS A 111 3.12 -1.68 -12.26
C CYS A 111 2.27 -0.39 -12.22
N VAL A 112 1.39 -0.16 -13.20
CA VAL A 112 0.68 1.14 -13.33
C VAL A 112 -0.84 1.03 -13.10
N TRP A 113 -1.41 -0.17 -13.19
CA TRP A 113 -2.86 -0.39 -13.16
C TRP A 113 -3.38 -1.26 -12.00
N ARG A 114 -2.52 -1.66 -11.08
CA ARG A 114 -2.89 -2.42 -9.87
C ARG A 114 -2.34 -1.73 -8.64
#